data_AF-A0A0L8G521-F1
#
_entry.id   AF-A0A0L8G521-F1
#
_cell.length_a   1.000
_cell.length_b   1.000
_cell.length_c   1.000
_cell.angle_alpha   90.00
_cell.angle_beta   90.00
_cell.angle_gamma   90.00
#
_symmetry.space_group_name_H-M   'P 1'
#
loop_
_entity.id
_entity.type
_entity.pdbx_description
1 polymer ?
#
loop_
_entity_poly.entity_id
_entity_poly.type
_entity_poly.pdbx_seq_one_letter_code
_entity_poly.pdbx_strand_id
1 'polypeptide(L)'
;MATPSSSTSSETTSPSSSSFSFRKINTFVFFDLETTGLNEIGNRPKITELAMIAVSRNELSYTRPRVLNNLRLCFYPNKLITPAASKLTRLFNDALQDQSIFDINATQLLDCFLTRLKKPVCLVAHGGNDFDFGLLQAELRYVQATLMLDLLCVDTLKAVKDLDTIKPSIMTTPTKNSKMIPITPRKEPKRNYNDPSQTPNNSQIQGVDKAKTWLWKGMGNSVFLTPKSSPEKVDNSDKYNSDESFDDNEPLCKKGKISYKLGDIYRREIGSEPINAHSAESDSMMLMTIIIKRKDEFLPWMDKYSAPFSFIRPLYEYNQR
;
A
#
# COMPACT_ATOMS: atom_id res chain seq x y z
N MET A 1 59.67 50.08 -35.24
CA MET A 1 59.89 49.68 -33.84
C MET A 1 58.72 50.19 -33.01
N ALA A 2 58.31 49.40 -32.00
CA ALA A 2 57.19 49.55 -31.07
C ALA A 2 55.83 49.01 -31.54
N THR A 3 55.45 47.88 -30.94
CA THR A 3 54.11 47.28 -30.85
C THR A 3 53.25 48.02 -29.82
N PRO A 4 51.92 47.86 -29.87
CA PRO A 4 51.09 47.96 -28.67
C PRO A 4 50.34 46.66 -28.39
N SER A 5 50.39 46.28 -27.10
CA SER A 5 49.70 45.16 -26.46
C SER A 5 48.23 45.48 -26.17
N SER A 6 47.30 44.62 -26.59
CA SER A 6 45.90 44.66 -26.21
C SER A 6 45.64 43.77 -24.98
N SER A 7 45.16 44.38 -23.90
CA SER A 7 44.70 43.72 -22.68
C SER A 7 43.28 43.16 -22.84
N THR A 8 43.12 41.85 -22.68
CA THR A 8 41.84 41.16 -22.55
C THR A 8 41.42 41.09 -21.09
N SER A 9 40.30 41.74 -20.73
CA SER A 9 39.62 41.57 -19.45
C SER A 9 38.62 40.42 -19.55
N SER A 10 38.88 39.33 -18.82
CA SER A 10 37.97 38.20 -18.68
C SER A 10 36.93 38.48 -17.59
N GLU A 11 35.69 38.75 -17.98
CA GLU A 11 34.54 38.67 -17.08
C GLU A 11 34.16 37.20 -16.85
N THR A 12 34.48 36.70 -15.66
CA THR A 12 34.00 35.42 -15.15
C THR A 12 32.56 35.56 -14.67
N THR A 13 31.59 35.20 -15.49
CA THR A 13 30.22 34.95 -15.05
C THR A 13 30.16 33.62 -14.29
N SER A 14 29.83 33.68 -13.00
CA SER A 14 29.54 32.50 -12.19
C SER A 14 28.23 31.84 -12.62
N PRO A 15 28.13 30.49 -12.63
CA PRO A 15 26.89 29.83 -12.97
C PRO A 15 25.90 29.97 -11.79
N SER A 16 24.77 30.62 -12.06
CA SER A 16 23.63 30.68 -11.15
C SER A 16 23.20 29.26 -10.77
N SER A 17 23.08 29.00 -9.47
CA SER A 17 22.56 27.76 -8.91
C SER A 17 21.15 27.50 -9.43
N SER A 18 21.02 26.69 -10.49
CA SER A 18 19.73 26.16 -10.91
C SER A 18 19.21 25.29 -9.76
N SER A 19 18.23 25.80 -9.01
CA SER A 19 17.53 24.97 -8.04
C SER A 19 16.89 23.82 -8.83
N PHE A 20 17.37 22.59 -8.63
CA PHE A 20 16.70 21.41 -9.15
C PHE A 20 15.29 21.38 -8.53
N SER A 21 14.30 21.88 -9.26
CA SER A 21 12.90 21.75 -8.88
C SER A 21 12.53 20.28 -9.06
N PHE A 22 12.58 19.51 -7.98
CA PHE A 22 12.09 18.14 -7.98
C PHE A 22 10.62 18.14 -8.42
N ARG A 23 10.25 17.27 -9.36
CA ARG A 23 8.86 17.16 -9.82
C ARG A 23 8.01 16.62 -8.68
N LYS A 24 7.17 17.46 -8.09
CA LYS A 24 6.21 17.04 -7.08
C LYS A 24 5.22 16.04 -7.66
N ILE A 25 5.16 14.84 -7.10
CA ILE A 25 4.18 13.80 -7.46
C ILE A 25 2.77 14.30 -7.10
N ASN A 26 1.82 14.24 -8.02
CA ASN A 26 0.45 14.70 -7.76
C ASN A 26 -0.50 13.57 -7.37
N THR A 27 -0.25 12.34 -7.84
CA THR A 27 -1.07 11.16 -7.51
C THR A 27 -0.18 10.00 -7.09
N PHE A 28 -0.51 9.40 -5.96
CA PHE A 28 0.14 8.20 -5.44
C PHE A 28 -0.79 7.02 -5.67
N VAL A 29 -0.25 5.93 -6.22
CA VAL A 29 -0.99 4.69 -6.47
C VAL A 29 -0.36 3.62 -5.61
N PHE A 30 -1.00 3.34 -4.48
CA PHE A 30 -0.59 2.25 -3.59
C PHE A 30 -0.85 0.93 -4.29
N PHE A 31 0.19 0.14 -4.40
CA PHE A 31 0.28 -1.00 -5.29
C PHE A 31 0.86 -2.20 -4.55
N ASP A 32 0.22 -3.35 -4.73
CA ASP A 32 0.61 -4.61 -4.12
C ASP A 32 0.15 -5.78 -5.01
N LEU A 33 0.89 -6.89 -4.94
CA LEU A 33 0.63 -8.11 -5.69
C LEU A 33 0.58 -9.33 -4.76
N GLU A 34 -0.49 -10.12 -4.87
CA GLU A 34 -0.44 -11.51 -4.43
C GLU A 34 -0.02 -12.41 -5.58
N THR A 35 0.76 -13.45 -5.27
CA THR A 35 1.40 -14.27 -6.29
C THR A 35 1.38 -15.75 -5.93
N THR A 36 1.72 -16.60 -6.90
CA THR A 36 1.84 -18.05 -6.69
C THR A 36 2.91 -18.45 -5.66
N GLY A 37 3.81 -17.55 -5.27
CA GLY A 37 4.94 -17.81 -4.37
C GLY A 37 6.05 -16.77 -4.48
N LEU A 38 7.19 -17.00 -3.81
CA LEU A 38 8.35 -16.10 -3.89
C LEU A 38 9.21 -16.38 -5.13
N ASN A 39 10.09 -15.43 -5.48
CA ASN A 39 11.09 -15.62 -6.53
C ASN A 39 12.27 -16.43 -5.98
N GLU A 40 12.28 -17.72 -6.25
CA GLU A 40 13.28 -18.67 -5.75
C GLU A 40 13.88 -19.47 -6.91
N ILE A 41 14.99 -20.17 -6.67
CA ILE A 41 15.63 -21.00 -7.70
C ILE A 41 14.62 -22.02 -8.24
N GLY A 42 14.36 -21.97 -9.54
CA GLY A 42 13.38 -22.84 -10.19
C GLY A 42 11.91 -22.38 -10.06
N ASN A 43 11.63 -21.33 -9.28
CA ASN A 43 10.29 -20.78 -9.13
C ASN A 43 10.17 -19.35 -9.68
N ARG A 44 9.47 -19.21 -10.81
CA ARG A 44 9.07 -17.91 -11.37
C ARG A 44 7.63 -17.58 -10.94
N PRO A 45 7.41 -16.65 -10.00
CA PRO A 45 6.07 -16.39 -9.49
C PRO A 45 5.17 -15.73 -10.54
N LYS A 46 3.88 -16.07 -10.52
CA LYS A 46 2.83 -15.48 -11.36
C LYS A 46 1.86 -14.68 -10.49
N ILE A 47 1.31 -13.60 -11.03
CA ILE A 47 0.33 -12.76 -10.31
C ILE A 47 -0.99 -13.53 -10.17
N THR A 48 -1.54 -13.54 -8.96
CA THR A 48 -2.87 -14.09 -8.65
C THR A 48 -3.86 -13.00 -8.26
N GLU A 49 -3.38 -11.90 -7.68
CA GLU A 49 -4.18 -10.71 -7.39
C GLU A 49 -3.32 -9.45 -7.51
N LEU A 50 -3.94 -8.36 -7.98
CA LEU A 50 -3.33 -7.05 -8.08
C LEU A 50 -4.29 -6.01 -7.51
N ALA A 51 -3.75 -5.06 -6.73
CA ALA A 51 -4.49 -3.88 -6.29
C ALA A 51 -3.78 -2.57 -6.66
N MET A 52 -4.56 -1.56 -7.03
CA MET A 52 -4.13 -0.19 -7.25
C MET A 52 -5.09 0.77 -6.55
N ILE A 53 -4.61 1.46 -5.52
CA ILE A 53 -5.38 2.46 -4.78
C ILE A 53 -4.76 3.83 -5.03
N ALA A 54 -5.40 4.60 -5.89
CA ALA A 54 -4.95 5.92 -6.30
C ALA A 54 -5.55 7.02 -5.41
N VAL A 55 -4.68 7.89 -4.91
CA VAL A 55 -5.02 9.03 -4.06
C VAL A 55 -4.22 10.26 -4.46
N SER A 56 -4.88 11.41 -4.53
CA SER A 56 -4.19 12.67 -4.83
C SER A 56 -3.30 13.08 -3.64
N ARG A 57 -2.21 13.81 -3.91
CA ARG A 57 -1.36 14.39 -2.86
C ARG A 57 -2.16 15.17 -1.82
N ASN A 58 -3.14 15.96 -2.26
CA ASN A 58 -3.94 16.78 -1.37
C ASN A 58 -4.76 15.93 -0.41
N GLU A 59 -5.32 14.82 -0.90
CA GLU A 59 -6.10 13.88 -0.09
C GLU A 59 -5.27 13.23 1.03
N LEU A 60 -3.97 12.99 0.82
CA LEU A 60 -3.06 12.47 1.86
C LEU A 60 -2.87 13.43 3.05
N SER A 61 -3.33 14.68 2.94
CA SER A 61 -3.34 15.60 4.07
C SER A 61 -4.39 15.22 5.12
N TYR A 62 -5.44 14.52 4.72
CA TYR A 62 -6.48 14.03 5.62
C TYR A 62 -6.07 12.71 6.27
N THR A 63 -6.51 12.48 7.51
CA THR A 63 -6.29 11.22 8.22
C THR A 63 -7.00 10.03 7.58
N ARG A 64 -8.09 10.30 6.85
CA ARG A 64 -8.88 9.29 6.14
C ARG A 64 -9.36 9.87 4.81
N PRO A 65 -8.53 9.80 3.75
CA PRO A 65 -8.92 10.19 2.40
C PRO A 65 -10.27 9.60 1.99
N ARG A 66 -11.15 10.43 1.43
CA ARG A 66 -12.46 9.96 0.95
C ARG A 66 -12.47 9.77 -0.56
N VAL A 67 -11.67 10.56 -1.27
CA VAL A 67 -11.60 10.54 -2.73
C VAL A 67 -10.46 9.62 -3.13
N LEU A 68 -10.81 8.35 -3.35
CA LEU A 68 -9.92 7.28 -3.80
C LEU A 68 -10.47 6.69 -5.09
N ASN A 69 -9.58 6.34 -6.02
CA ASN A 69 -9.91 5.43 -7.12
C ASN A 69 -9.26 4.08 -6.80
N ASN A 70 -10.01 2.99 -6.93
CA ASN A 70 -9.54 1.65 -6.61
C ASN A 70 -9.77 0.72 -7.80
N LEU A 71 -8.76 -0.07 -8.14
CA LEU A 71 -8.81 -1.15 -9.12
C LEU A 71 -8.21 -2.41 -8.49
N ARG A 72 -8.98 -3.49 -8.49
CA ARG A 72 -8.56 -4.82 -8.02
C ARG A 72 -8.89 -5.85 -9.09
N LEU A 73 -7.92 -6.72 -9.38
CA LEU A 73 -8.08 -7.79 -10.36
C LEU A 73 -7.51 -9.09 -9.79
N CYS A 74 -8.26 -10.18 -9.92
CA CYS A 74 -7.79 -11.53 -9.68
C CYS A 74 -7.46 -12.20 -11.01
N PHE A 75 -6.46 -13.08 -11.01
CA PHE A 75 -5.98 -13.74 -12.22
C PHE A 75 -5.87 -15.24 -12.03
N TYR A 76 -6.21 -15.99 -13.08
CA TYR A 76 -5.78 -17.37 -13.17
C TYR A 76 -4.29 -17.40 -13.52
N PRO A 77 -3.39 -17.90 -12.65
CA PRO A 77 -1.95 -17.80 -12.87
C PRO A 77 -1.41 -18.78 -13.93
N ASN A 78 -2.24 -19.71 -14.42
CA ASN A 78 -1.82 -20.84 -15.27
C ASN A 78 -0.61 -21.60 -14.70
N LYS A 79 -0.56 -21.71 -13.37
CA LYS A 79 0.50 -22.29 -12.57
C LYS A 79 -0.03 -22.65 -11.19
N LEU A 80 0.45 -23.74 -10.59
CA LEU A 80 0.10 -24.09 -9.21
C LEU A 80 0.58 -23.01 -8.22
N ILE A 81 -0.31 -22.59 -7.34
CA ILE A 81 -0.01 -21.73 -6.20
C ILE A 81 0.66 -22.61 -5.14
N THR A 82 1.81 -22.16 -4.62
CA THR A 82 2.51 -22.94 -3.59
C THR A 82 1.67 -23.01 -2.31
N PRO A 83 1.75 -24.10 -1.52
CA PRO A 83 1.00 -24.21 -0.27
C PRO A 83 1.23 -23.04 0.69
N ALA A 84 2.46 -22.53 0.74
CA ALA A 84 2.82 -21.36 1.55
C ALA A 84 2.07 -20.09 1.07
N ALA A 85 2.03 -19.83 -0.24
CA ALA A 85 1.31 -18.70 -0.81
C ALA A 85 -0.20 -18.83 -0.59
N SER A 86 -0.81 -20.00 -0.82
CA SER A 86 -2.24 -20.21 -0.55
C SER A 86 -2.59 -20.04 0.93
N LYS A 87 -1.71 -20.48 1.84
CA LYS A 87 -1.93 -20.31 3.29
C LYS A 87 -1.98 -18.82 3.69
N LEU A 88 -1.09 -18.01 3.12
CA LEU A 88 -1.01 -16.58 3.39
C LEU A 88 -2.18 -15.84 2.74
N THR A 89 -2.33 -15.99 1.42
CA THR A 89 -3.23 -15.17 0.59
C THR A 89 -4.68 -15.63 0.60
N ARG A 90 -4.93 -16.88 1.03
CA ARG A 90 -6.23 -17.57 0.90
C ARG A 90 -6.72 -17.69 -0.55
N LEU A 91 -5.81 -17.56 -1.52
CA LEU A 91 -6.08 -17.82 -2.93
C LEU A 91 -5.65 -19.25 -3.29
N PHE A 92 -6.53 -19.93 -4.01
CA PHE A 92 -6.35 -21.31 -4.46
C PHE A 92 -6.65 -21.39 -5.96
N ASN A 93 -6.05 -22.37 -6.63
CA ASN A 93 -6.16 -22.50 -8.08
C ASN A 93 -7.61 -22.74 -8.55
N ASP A 94 -8.39 -23.51 -7.79
CA ASP A 94 -9.81 -23.78 -8.06
C ASP A 94 -10.67 -22.52 -7.93
N ALA A 95 -10.42 -21.69 -6.91
CA ALA A 95 -11.11 -20.41 -6.73
C ALA A 95 -10.80 -19.40 -7.85
N LEU A 96 -9.65 -19.54 -8.52
CA LEU A 96 -9.20 -18.64 -9.58
C LEU A 96 -9.39 -19.21 -10.99
N GLN A 97 -9.90 -20.44 -11.14
CA GLN A 97 -9.93 -21.15 -12.44
C GLN A 97 -10.77 -20.43 -13.51
N ASP A 98 -11.81 -19.70 -13.08
CA ASP A 98 -12.72 -18.96 -13.96
C ASP A 98 -12.28 -17.51 -14.20
N GLN A 99 -11.16 -17.08 -13.59
CA GLN A 99 -10.58 -15.77 -13.84
C GLN A 99 -9.76 -15.76 -15.14
N SER A 100 -9.66 -14.59 -15.76
CA SER A 100 -8.75 -14.42 -16.89
C SER A 100 -7.28 -14.48 -16.43
N ILE A 101 -6.38 -14.89 -17.31
CA ILE A 101 -4.94 -14.75 -17.08
C ILE A 101 -4.54 -13.27 -17.11
N PHE A 102 -3.31 -12.95 -16.68
CA PHE A 102 -2.75 -11.62 -16.94
C PHE A 102 -2.50 -11.44 -18.45
N ASP A 103 -3.39 -10.72 -19.12
CA ASP A 103 -3.44 -10.59 -20.57
C ASP A 103 -3.37 -9.12 -21.04
N ILE A 104 -3.47 -8.90 -22.35
CA ILE A 104 -3.45 -7.56 -22.94
C ILE A 104 -4.62 -6.69 -22.43
N ASN A 105 -5.81 -7.26 -22.20
CA ASN A 105 -6.98 -6.51 -21.73
C ASN A 105 -6.75 -6.00 -20.30
N ALA A 106 -6.18 -6.83 -19.44
CA ALA A 106 -5.76 -6.42 -18.10
C ALA A 106 -4.78 -5.23 -18.19
N THR A 107 -3.76 -5.31 -19.05
CA THR A 107 -2.80 -4.21 -19.20
C THR A 107 -3.44 -2.91 -19.71
N GLN A 108 -4.39 -2.99 -20.63
CA GLN A 108 -5.15 -1.83 -21.12
C GLN A 108 -5.98 -1.21 -20.00
N LEU A 109 -6.59 -2.02 -19.13
CA LEU A 109 -7.34 -1.53 -17.98
C LEU A 109 -6.43 -0.80 -16.99
N LEU A 110 -5.26 -1.36 -16.69
CA LEU A 110 -4.25 -0.72 -15.85
C LEU A 110 -3.79 0.62 -16.46
N ASP A 111 -3.47 0.65 -17.75
CA ASP A 111 -2.98 1.86 -18.41
C ASP A 111 -4.05 2.96 -18.48
N CYS A 112 -5.30 2.59 -18.79
CA CYS A 112 -6.43 3.53 -18.76
C CYS A 112 -6.68 4.07 -17.34
N PHE A 113 -6.58 3.21 -16.31
CA PHE A 113 -6.72 3.61 -14.91
C PHE A 113 -5.64 4.60 -14.49
N LEU A 114 -4.39 4.40 -14.92
CA LEU A 114 -3.28 5.29 -14.59
C LEU A 114 -3.33 6.61 -15.38
N THR A 115 -3.63 6.55 -16.67
CA THR A 115 -3.63 7.70 -17.59
C THR A 115 -4.67 8.77 -17.22
N ARG A 116 -5.79 8.38 -16.60
CA ARG A 116 -6.82 9.33 -16.12
C ARG A 116 -6.46 10.07 -14.82
N LEU A 117 -5.38 9.70 -14.14
CA LEU A 117 -4.98 10.29 -12.87
C LEU A 117 -4.20 11.60 -13.08
N LYS A 118 -4.18 12.46 -12.05
CA LYS A 118 -3.45 13.74 -12.13
C LYS A 118 -1.94 13.48 -12.08
N LYS A 119 -1.25 13.76 -13.19
CA LYS A 119 0.21 13.64 -13.32
C LYS A 119 0.99 14.65 -12.46
N PRO A 120 2.22 14.34 -12.01
CA PRO A 120 2.92 13.05 -12.14
C PRO A 120 2.27 11.97 -11.27
N VAL A 121 2.22 10.73 -11.80
CA VAL A 121 1.67 9.54 -11.13
C VAL A 121 2.82 8.66 -10.65
N CYS A 122 2.77 8.17 -9.42
CA CYS A 122 3.80 7.32 -8.83
C CYS A 122 3.20 6.05 -8.22
N LEU A 123 3.66 4.88 -8.65
CA LEU A 123 3.41 3.62 -7.97
C LEU A 123 4.16 3.58 -6.64
N VAL A 124 3.49 3.16 -5.57
CA VAL A 124 4.05 3.10 -4.21
C VAL A 124 3.85 1.69 -3.68
N ALA A 125 4.96 0.97 -3.48
CA ALA A 125 4.95 -0.41 -2.97
C ALA A 125 5.96 -0.58 -1.84
N HIS A 126 5.85 -1.66 -1.07
CA HIS A 126 6.74 -1.96 0.04
C HIS A 126 7.67 -3.13 -0.28
N GLY A 127 8.94 -2.87 -0.58
CA GLY A 127 9.85 -3.87 -1.17
C GLY A 127 9.68 -4.01 -2.68
N GLY A 128 8.97 -3.07 -3.33
CA GLY A 128 8.61 -3.17 -4.73
C GLY A 128 9.79 -3.25 -5.70
N ASN A 129 10.96 -2.69 -5.36
CA ASN A 129 12.15 -2.80 -6.22
C ASN A 129 12.65 -4.24 -6.35
N ASP A 130 12.51 -5.02 -5.27
CA ASP A 130 12.99 -6.40 -5.21
C ASP A 130 11.92 -7.41 -5.65
N PHE A 131 10.66 -6.98 -5.79
CA PHE A 131 9.55 -7.88 -6.09
C PHE A 131 8.50 -7.26 -7.04
N ASP A 132 7.56 -6.46 -6.52
CA ASP A 132 6.32 -6.09 -7.22
C ASP A 132 6.55 -5.39 -8.57
N PHE A 133 7.45 -4.41 -8.60
CA PHE A 133 7.72 -3.65 -9.82
C PHE A 133 8.38 -4.52 -10.88
N GLY A 134 9.35 -5.35 -10.48
CA GLY A 134 10.02 -6.27 -11.38
C GLY A 134 9.06 -7.33 -11.91
N LEU A 135 8.16 -7.86 -11.07
CA LEU A 135 7.19 -8.87 -11.50
C LEU A 135 6.18 -8.28 -12.48
N LEU A 136 5.62 -7.11 -12.17
CA LEU A 136 4.73 -6.40 -13.10
C LEU A 136 5.43 -6.13 -14.43
N GLN A 137 6.69 -5.70 -14.40
CA GLN A 137 7.48 -5.46 -15.61
C GLN A 137 7.73 -6.75 -16.42
N ALA A 138 7.90 -7.90 -15.75
CA ALA A 138 8.04 -9.19 -16.41
C ALA A 138 6.73 -9.62 -17.10
N GLU A 139 5.58 -9.50 -16.43
CA GLU A 139 4.27 -9.82 -17.03
C GLU A 139 3.91 -8.88 -18.18
N LEU A 140 4.15 -7.56 -18.03
CA LEU A 140 3.97 -6.59 -19.12
C LEU A 140 4.79 -6.97 -20.36
N ARG A 141 6.07 -7.32 -20.18
CA ARG A 141 6.93 -7.75 -21.30
C ARG A 141 6.47 -9.06 -21.92
N TYR A 142 5.98 -10.01 -21.13
CA TYR A 142 5.46 -11.27 -21.63
C TYR A 142 4.30 -11.08 -22.60
N VAL A 143 3.37 -10.18 -22.26
CA VAL A 143 2.21 -9.84 -23.11
C VAL A 143 2.50 -8.72 -24.09
N GLN A 144 3.77 -8.31 -24.23
CA GLN A 144 4.22 -7.25 -25.16
C GLN A 144 3.51 -5.90 -24.96
N ALA A 145 3.19 -5.56 -23.71
CA ALA A 145 2.52 -4.33 -23.33
C ALA A 145 3.45 -3.37 -22.57
N THR A 146 3.05 -2.10 -22.53
CA THR A 146 3.67 -1.07 -21.72
C THR A 146 2.58 -0.22 -21.05
N LEU A 147 2.86 0.29 -19.87
CA LEU A 147 2.05 1.34 -19.24
C LEU A 147 2.54 2.73 -19.66
N MET A 148 1.85 3.79 -19.24
CA MET A 148 2.23 5.18 -19.48
C MET A 148 3.74 5.45 -19.23
N LEU A 149 4.40 6.09 -20.22
CA LEU A 149 5.87 6.25 -20.23
C LEU A 149 6.41 7.14 -19.11
N ASP A 150 5.59 8.05 -18.60
CA ASP A 150 5.93 8.98 -17.52
C ASP A 150 5.50 8.47 -16.13
N LEU A 151 5.18 7.18 -16.00
CA LEU A 151 4.92 6.54 -14.71
C LEU A 151 6.17 6.52 -13.84
N LEU A 152 6.05 7.02 -12.63
CA LEU A 152 7.08 6.91 -11.60
C LEU A 152 6.79 5.71 -10.69
N CYS A 153 7.79 5.23 -9.98
CA CYS A 153 7.65 4.26 -8.90
C CYS A 153 8.58 4.58 -7.73
N VAL A 154 8.20 4.12 -6.55
CA VAL A 154 8.99 4.32 -5.33
C VAL A 154 8.81 3.17 -4.35
N ASP A 155 9.92 2.73 -3.76
CA ASP A 155 9.97 1.66 -2.76
C ASP A 155 10.01 2.21 -1.34
N THR A 156 8.96 1.92 -0.59
CA THR A 156 8.79 2.39 0.79
C THR A 156 9.64 1.64 1.81
N LEU A 157 10.12 0.43 1.51
CA LEU A 157 11.06 -0.28 2.38
C LEU A 157 12.37 0.49 2.48
N LYS A 158 12.85 1.02 1.35
CA LYS A 158 14.00 1.93 1.33
C LYS A 158 13.69 3.23 2.06
N ALA A 159 12.51 3.81 1.83
CA ALA A 159 12.10 5.05 2.47
C ALA A 159 12.11 4.94 3.99
N VAL A 160 11.48 3.91 4.56
CA VAL A 160 11.40 3.73 6.02
C VAL A 160 12.80 3.58 6.62
N LYS A 161 13.68 2.79 5.99
CA LYS A 161 15.07 2.62 6.45
C LYS A 161 15.85 3.94 6.46
N ASP A 162 15.75 4.72 5.38
CA ASP A 162 16.43 6.02 5.27
C ASP A 162 15.89 7.01 6.32
N LEU A 163 14.56 7.11 6.47
CA LEU A 163 13.91 8.03 7.39
C LEU A 163 14.17 7.67 8.87
N ASP A 164 14.21 6.38 9.20
CA ASP A 164 14.51 5.92 10.56
C ASP A 164 16.00 6.13 10.90
N THR A 165 16.90 6.11 9.91
CA THR A 165 18.33 6.41 10.07
C THR A 165 18.62 7.90 10.32
N ILE A 166 17.71 8.79 9.94
CA ILE A 166 17.85 10.25 10.18
C ILE A 166 17.43 10.63 11.62
N LYS A 167 16.66 9.77 12.31
CA LYS A 167 16.14 10.01 13.67
C LYS A 167 17.00 9.63 14.91
N PRO A 168 18.25 9.11 14.87
CA PRO A 168 18.94 8.67 16.10
C PRO A 168 19.36 9.76 17.10
N SER A 169 19.21 11.06 16.83
CA SER A 169 19.75 12.13 17.70
C SER A 169 18.74 12.85 18.58
N ILE A 170 17.48 12.41 18.65
CA ILE A 170 16.48 12.94 19.60
C ILE A 170 15.79 11.80 20.37
N MET A 171 16.58 11.00 21.08
CA MET A 171 16.08 10.21 22.21
C MET A 171 16.70 10.76 23.50
N THR A 172 16.23 11.94 23.93
CA THR A 172 16.43 12.37 25.33
C THR A 172 15.51 11.54 26.22
N THR A 173 16.12 10.89 27.20
CA THR A 173 15.48 10.12 28.27
C THR A 173 14.39 10.93 28.99
N PRO A 174 13.31 10.29 29.49
CA PRO A 174 12.30 11.00 30.26
C PRO A 174 12.86 11.34 31.63
N THR A 175 13.15 12.61 31.86
CA THR A 175 13.43 13.14 33.19
C THR A 175 12.14 13.11 34.00
N LYS A 176 12.10 12.29 35.04
CA LYS A 176 11.06 12.34 36.07
C LYS A 176 11.14 13.69 36.77
N ASN A 177 10.15 14.57 36.53
CA ASN A 177 9.51 15.46 37.51
C ASN A 177 8.94 16.72 36.83
N SER A 178 7.62 16.74 36.63
CA SER A 178 6.85 17.98 36.77
C SER A 178 5.41 17.64 37.15
N LYS A 179 4.98 18.19 38.28
CA LYS A 179 3.64 18.04 38.88
C LYS A 179 2.56 18.50 37.90
N MET A 180 1.49 17.71 37.78
CA MET A 180 0.29 18.06 37.02
C MET A 180 -0.40 19.29 37.64
N ILE A 181 -0.65 20.30 36.81
CA ILE A 181 -1.63 21.37 37.07
C ILE A 181 -2.85 21.07 36.18
N PRO A 182 -4.10 21.05 36.71
CA PRO A 182 -5.26 20.75 35.89
C PRO A 182 -5.56 21.90 34.92
N ILE A 183 -5.53 21.62 33.61
CA ILE A 183 -6.00 22.55 32.57
C ILE A 183 -7.49 22.27 32.35
N THR A 184 -8.31 23.30 32.56
CA THR A 184 -9.75 23.28 32.29
C THR A 184 -10.03 23.28 30.78
N PRO A 185 -11.14 22.68 30.29
CA PRO A 185 -11.40 22.56 28.86
C PRO A 185 -11.70 23.92 28.23
N ARG A 186 -10.90 24.30 27.24
CA ARG A 186 -11.15 25.45 26.36
C ARG A 186 -12.27 25.10 25.38
N LYS A 187 -13.36 25.87 25.41
CA LYS A 187 -14.52 25.73 24.51
C LYS A 187 -14.12 25.91 23.04
N GLU A 188 -14.53 24.99 22.18
CA GLU A 188 -14.47 25.14 20.73
C GLU A 188 -15.41 26.26 20.24
N PRO A 189 -15.06 26.99 19.17
CA PRO A 189 -15.92 28.04 18.62
C PRO A 189 -17.16 27.43 17.93
N LYS A 190 -18.34 27.81 18.43
CA LYS A 190 -19.63 27.51 17.79
C LYS A 190 -19.73 28.27 16.46
N ARG A 191 -20.07 27.57 15.36
CA ARG A 191 -20.52 28.21 14.12
C ARG A 191 -21.97 28.65 14.30
N ASN A 192 -22.23 29.95 14.18
CA ASN A 192 -23.57 30.53 14.09
C ASN A 192 -24.06 30.43 12.65
N TYR A 193 -25.19 29.75 12.43
CA TYR A 193 -26.02 29.94 11.24
C TYR A 193 -27.39 30.43 11.71
N ASN A 194 -27.64 31.74 11.55
CA ASN A 194 -28.97 32.34 11.41
C ASN A 194 -28.85 33.18 10.12
N ASP A 195 -29.71 33.07 9.11
CA ASP A 195 -31.11 33.55 9.05
C ASP A 195 -31.84 32.96 7.79
N PRO A 196 -33.14 33.24 7.48
CA PRO A 196 -34.24 32.27 7.59
C PRO A 196 -35.04 32.05 6.28
N SER A 197 -35.75 30.93 6.13
CA SER A 197 -37.10 30.93 5.50
C SER A 197 -37.73 29.53 5.47
N GLN A 198 -38.91 29.47 6.11
CA GLN A 198 -40.07 28.64 5.83
C GLN A 198 -40.05 27.15 6.25
N THR A 199 -40.73 26.89 7.37
CA THR A 199 -41.45 25.65 7.70
C THR A 199 -42.89 25.75 7.16
N PRO A 200 -43.70 24.66 7.08
CA PRO A 200 -44.31 24.06 8.27
C PRO A 200 -44.47 22.52 8.32
N ASN A 201 -44.29 21.99 9.54
CA ASN A 201 -45.05 20.96 10.29
C ASN A 201 -45.22 19.53 9.68
N ASN A 202 -45.09 18.42 10.44
CA ASN A 202 -45.75 18.15 11.73
C ASN A 202 -45.19 16.91 12.49
N SER A 203 -45.40 16.93 13.83
CA SER A 203 -45.53 15.84 14.85
C SER A 203 -44.40 14.82 15.10
N GLN A 204 -43.69 14.88 16.26
CA GLN A 204 -43.91 14.14 17.54
C GLN A 204 -43.66 12.60 17.43
N ILE A 205 -42.77 11.89 18.16
CA ILE A 205 -42.56 11.76 19.62
C ILE A 205 -41.17 11.17 19.98
N GLN A 206 -40.55 11.76 21.02
CA GLN A 206 -39.69 11.29 22.15
C GLN A 206 -38.90 9.96 22.16
N GLY A 207 -37.66 10.03 22.71
CA GLY A 207 -36.99 8.92 23.41
C GLY A 207 -35.46 8.95 23.39
N VAL A 208 -34.83 9.26 24.52
CA VAL A 208 -33.36 9.39 24.71
C VAL A 208 -32.75 8.05 25.13
N ASP A 209 -31.64 7.59 24.52
CA ASP A 209 -30.54 6.93 25.25
C ASP A 209 -29.26 6.68 24.42
N LYS A 210 -28.15 7.20 24.96
CA LYS A 210 -26.75 6.68 25.00
C LYS A 210 -26.12 6.11 23.71
N ALA A 211 -25.25 6.93 23.10
CA ALA A 211 -24.34 6.54 22.04
C ALA A 211 -23.31 5.48 22.50
N LYS A 212 -23.45 4.26 21.96
CA LYS A 212 -22.41 3.23 21.92
C LYS A 212 -21.84 3.14 20.50
N THR A 213 -20.51 3.07 20.45
CA THR A 213 -19.63 2.63 19.36
C THR A 213 -20.30 1.90 18.17
N TRP A 214 -20.15 2.45 16.97
CA TRP A 214 -20.58 1.81 15.72
C TRP A 214 -19.40 1.20 14.97
N LEU A 215 -19.33 -0.14 15.00
CA LEU A 215 -18.59 -0.97 14.04
C LEU A 215 -19.21 -0.82 12.64
N TRP A 216 -18.37 -0.62 11.64
CA TRP A 216 -18.76 -0.72 10.24
C TRP A 216 -18.97 -2.19 9.85
N LYS A 217 -20.23 -2.60 9.72
CA LYS A 217 -20.65 -3.80 8.97
C LYS A 217 -21.47 -3.33 7.77
N GLY A 218 -21.01 -3.64 6.57
CA GLY A 218 -21.73 -3.39 5.32
C GLY A 218 -21.35 -4.43 4.27
N MET A 219 -22.39 -4.99 3.63
CA MET A 219 -22.44 -6.11 2.66
C MET A 219 -22.40 -7.49 3.34
N GLY A 220 -23.44 -8.32 3.33
CA GLY A 220 -24.65 -8.37 2.52
C GLY A 220 -24.90 -9.84 2.18
N ASN A 221 -25.83 -10.48 2.88
CA ASN A 221 -26.18 -11.90 2.74
C ASN A 221 -26.55 -12.25 1.30
N SER A 222 -25.91 -13.27 0.73
CA SER A 222 -26.52 -14.10 -0.30
C SER A 222 -26.99 -15.41 0.32
N VAL A 223 -28.25 -15.72 0.06
CA VAL A 223 -29.04 -16.82 0.62
C VAL A 223 -28.57 -18.14 0.01
N PHE A 224 -27.97 -19.01 0.81
CA PHE A 224 -27.77 -20.42 0.44
C PHE A 224 -29.07 -21.19 0.73
N LEU A 225 -29.73 -21.64 -0.34
CA LEU A 225 -30.79 -22.65 -0.26
C LEU A 225 -30.13 -24.04 -0.16
N THR A 226 -30.37 -24.73 0.95
CA THR A 226 -30.02 -26.15 1.14
C THR A 226 -31.25 -27.04 0.92
N PRO A 227 -31.14 -28.16 0.19
CA PRO A 227 -32.09 -29.25 0.30
C PRO A 227 -31.65 -30.23 1.40
N LYS A 228 -32.62 -30.65 2.22
CA LYS A 228 -32.51 -31.68 3.27
C LYS A 228 -32.41 -33.07 2.66
N SER A 229 -31.50 -33.91 3.16
CA SER A 229 -31.69 -35.36 3.23
C SER A 229 -30.94 -35.96 4.43
N SER A 230 -31.60 -36.94 5.06
CA SER A 230 -31.40 -37.56 6.37
C SER A 230 -30.07 -38.33 6.55
N PRO A 231 -29.68 -38.70 7.80
CA PRO A 231 -28.39 -39.30 8.08
C PRO A 231 -28.43 -40.84 7.97
N GLU A 232 -27.49 -41.43 7.23
CA GLU A 232 -27.15 -42.84 7.33
C GLU A 232 -25.85 -43.02 8.13
N LYS A 233 -25.90 -43.97 9.07
CA LYS A 233 -24.78 -44.41 9.90
C LYS A 233 -23.91 -45.38 9.12
N VAL A 234 -22.59 -45.21 9.15
CA VAL A 234 -21.64 -46.33 9.01
C VAL A 234 -20.45 -46.09 9.95
N ASP A 235 -20.29 -47.02 10.89
CA ASP A 235 -19.09 -47.31 11.68
C ASP A 235 -17.95 -47.76 10.75
N ASN A 236 -16.74 -47.22 10.91
CA ASN A 236 -15.70 -47.88 11.72
C ASN A 236 -14.34 -47.15 11.59
N SER A 237 -13.72 -47.00 12.76
CA SER A 237 -12.29 -47.07 13.05
C SER A 237 -11.28 -46.74 11.94
N ASP A 238 -10.58 -45.62 12.12
CA ASP A 238 -9.11 -45.67 12.15
C ASP A 238 -8.57 -44.65 13.15
N LYS A 239 -7.91 -45.19 14.18
CA LYS A 239 -7.08 -44.44 15.11
C LYS A 239 -5.86 -43.94 14.36
N TYR A 240 -5.75 -42.62 14.19
CA TYR A 240 -4.45 -41.97 14.07
C TYR A 240 -4.28 -40.99 15.22
N ASN A 241 -3.21 -41.21 15.97
CA ASN A 241 -2.86 -40.56 17.23
C ASN A 241 -2.96 -39.03 17.14
N SER A 242 -3.81 -38.47 18.01
CA SER A 242 -3.62 -37.14 18.56
C SER A 242 -2.45 -37.20 19.53
N ASP A 243 -1.25 -36.84 19.08
CA ASP A 243 -0.13 -36.36 19.91
C ASP A 243 1.04 -35.97 18.99
N GLU A 244 0.91 -34.81 18.35
CA GLU A 244 2.09 -34.00 18.03
C GLU A 244 1.79 -32.59 18.52
N SER A 245 2.29 -32.32 19.73
CA SER A 245 2.45 -30.98 20.28
C SER A 245 3.18 -30.12 19.24
N PHE A 246 2.49 -29.09 18.74
CA PHE A 246 3.12 -28.00 18.00
C PHE A 246 4.20 -27.40 18.90
N ASP A 247 5.45 -27.66 18.55
CA ASP A 247 6.62 -27.13 19.23
C ASP A 247 6.69 -25.62 18.95
N ASP A 248 6.13 -24.82 19.87
CA ASP A 248 6.16 -23.34 19.91
C ASP A 248 7.59 -22.82 20.22
N ASN A 249 8.59 -23.33 19.50
CA ASN A 249 9.97 -22.86 19.58
C ASN A 249 10.42 -22.32 18.22
N GLU A 250 9.67 -21.36 17.65
CA GLU A 250 10.34 -20.35 16.83
C GLU A 250 11.20 -19.47 17.76
N PRO A 251 12.50 -19.28 17.45
CA PRO A 251 13.39 -18.56 18.34
C PRO A 251 12.91 -17.12 18.51
N LEU A 252 12.56 -16.78 19.76
CA LEU A 252 12.41 -15.43 20.28
C LEU A 252 13.41 -14.50 19.60
N CYS A 253 12.85 -13.51 18.90
CA CYS A 253 13.53 -12.37 18.28
C CYS A 253 14.88 -12.06 18.96
N LYS A 254 15.96 -12.15 18.18
CA LYS A 254 17.28 -11.64 18.59
C LYS A 254 17.10 -10.20 19.05
N LYS A 255 17.18 -9.97 20.38
CA LYS A 255 17.11 -8.63 20.98
C LYS A 255 18.01 -7.67 20.20
N GLY A 256 17.41 -6.67 19.55
CA GLY A 256 18.12 -5.47 19.07
C GLY A 256 17.94 -5.05 17.60
N LYS A 257 17.15 -5.73 16.76
CA LYS A 257 16.90 -5.25 15.37
C LYS A 257 15.43 -4.93 15.14
N ILE A 258 15.16 -3.70 14.68
CA ILE A 258 13.83 -3.25 14.26
C ILE A 258 13.44 -4.01 12.99
N SER A 259 12.23 -4.58 12.97
CA SER A 259 11.66 -5.17 11.76
C SER A 259 11.10 -4.10 10.82
N TYR A 260 11.30 -4.32 9.53
CA TYR A 260 10.77 -3.50 8.45
C TYR A 260 9.80 -4.27 7.56
N LYS A 261 9.20 -5.36 8.06
CA LYS A 261 8.05 -5.95 7.37
C LYS A 261 6.86 -4.99 7.46
N LEU A 262 6.02 -4.95 6.44
CA LEU A 262 4.89 -4.01 6.36
C LEU A 262 4.00 -4.06 7.61
N GLY A 263 3.59 -5.26 8.04
CA GLY A 263 2.77 -5.44 9.24
C GLY A 263 3.47 -5.00 10.55
N ASP A 264 4.79 -5.17 10.65
CA ASP A 264 5.55 -4.72 11.82
C ASP A 264 5.68 -3.20 11.88
N ILE A 265 5.86 -2.57 10.71
CA ILE A 265 5.84 -1.10 10.59
C ILE A 265 4.45 -0.59 10.93
N TYR A 266 3.39 -1.20 10.40
CA TYR A 266 2.01 -0.81 10.70
C TYR A 266 1.71 -0.87 12.20
N ARG A 267 2.03 -1.98 12.85
CA ARG A 267 1.89 -2.12 14.32
C ARG A 267 2.63 -1.02 15.07
N ARG A 268 3.89 -0.74 14.67
CA ARG A 268 4.74 0.27 15.32
C ARG A 268 4.19 1.69 15.16
N GLU A 269 3.75 2.06 13.95
CA GLU A 269 3.38 3.43 13.60
C GLU A 269 1.92 3.76 13.94
N ILE A 270 1.03 2.76 13.83
CA ILE A 270 -0.43 2.92 13.98
C ILE A 270 -0.92 2.39 15.34
N GLY A 271 -0.25 1.41 15.94
CA GLY A 271 -0.64 0.81 17.22
C GLY A 271 -1.85 -0.11 17.12
N SER A 272 -2.09 -0.72 15.96
CA SER A 272 -3.19 -1.65 15.70
C SER A 272 -2.71 -2.84 14.89
N GLU A 273 -3.43 -3.97 14.98
CA GLU A 273 -3.12 -5.13 14.14
C GLU A 273 -3.58 -4.92 12.69
N PRO A 274 -2.81 -5.42 11.70
CA PRO A 274 -3.25 -5.50 10.32
C PRO A 274 -4.55 -6.29 10.21
N ILE A 275 -5.50 -5.78 9.41
CA ILE A 275 -6.76 -6.45 9.10
C ILE A 275 -6.64 -6.99 7.69
N ASN A 276 -6.99 -8.27 7.48
CA ASN A 276 -6.92 -8.95 6.17
C ASN A 276 -5.56 -8.82 5.48
N ALA A 277 -4.47 -8.92 6.26
CA ALA A 277 -3.12 -8.97 5.69
C ALA A 277 -3.01 -10.11 4.67
N HIS A 278 -2.18 -9.93 3.64
CA HIS A 278 -2.06 -10.85 2.50
C HIS A 278 -3.31 -10.89 1.60
N SER A 279 -3.95 -9.73 1.45
CA SER A 279 -4.80 -9.41 0.31
C SER A 279 -4.25 -8.12 -0.27
N ALA A 280 -4.06 -8.05 -1.59
CA ALA A 280 -3.35 -6.94 -2.22
C ALA A 280 -3.94 -5.56 -1.88
N GLU A 281 -5.28 -5.48 -1.82
CA GLU A 281 -5.99 -4.26 -1.46
C GLU A 281 -5.74 -3.82 -0.02
N SER A 282 -5.73 -4.78 0.91
CA SER A 282 -5.57 -4.50 2.35
C SER A 282 -4.13 -4.09 2.66
N ASP A 283 -3.14 -4.73 2.02
CA ASP A 283 -1.73 -4.37 2.16
C ASP A 283 -1.44 -3.00 1.53
N SER A 284 -2.07 -2.67 0.40
CA SER A 284 -2.05 -1.33 -0.18
C SER A 284 -2.65 -0.26 0.75
N MET A 285 -3.80 -0.53 1.37
CA MET A 285 -4.42 0.37 2.36
C MET A 285 -3.59 0.54 3.62
N MET A 286 -2.97 -0.55 4.08
CA MET A 286 -2.04 -0.55 5.22
C MET A 286 -0.86 0.37 4.95
N LEU A 287 -0.25 0.25 3.76
CA LEU A 287 0.85 1.10 3.32
C LEU A 287 0.42 2.57 3.22
N MET A 288 -0.74 2.85 2.63
CA MET A 288 -1.29 4.21 2.58
C MET A 288 -1.45 4.82 3.97
N THR A 289 -1.94 4.04 4.92
CA THR A 289 -2.16 4.50 6.30
C THR A 289 -0.84 4.86 7.00
N ILE A 290 0.21 4.05 6.80
CA ILE A 290 1.57 4.36 7.29
C ILE A 290 2.07 5.68 6.69
N ILE A 291 1.91 5.87 5.37
CA ILE A 291 2.35 7.09 4.72
C ILE A 291 1.58 8.31 5.22
N ILE A 292 0.26 8.23 5.39
CA ILE A 292 -0.55 9.33 5.94
C ILE A 292 -0.06 9.73 7.33
N LYS A 293 0.28 8.75 8.19
CA LYS A 293 0.79 8.98 9.54
C LYS A 293 2.12 9.74 9.56
N ARG A 294 2.99 9.50 8.58
CA ARG A 294 4.34 10.10 8.46
C ARG A 294 4.51 10.97 7.22
N LYS A 295 3.43 11.57 6.71
CA LYS A 295 3.39 12.24 5.39
C LYS A 295 4.43 13.34 5.23
N ASP A 296 4.74 14.08 6.29
CA ASP A 296 5.69 15.19 6.25
C ASP A 296 7.13 14.72 5.99
N GLU A 297 7.42 13.45 6.30
CA GLU A 297 8.70 12.81 6.00
C GLU A 297 8.66 12.07 4.65
N PHE A 298 7.60 11.30 4.40
CA PHE A 298 7.49 10.45 3.22
C PHE A 298 7.28 11.24 1.93
N LEU A 299 6.42 12.26 1.92
CA LEU A 299 6.10 12.96 0.67
C LEU A 299 7.32 13.66 0.05
N PRO A 300 8.14 14.42 0.81
CA PRO A 300 9.37 15.00 0.27
C PRO A 300 10.41 13.95 -0.12
N TRP A 301 10.50 12.85 0.63
CA TRP A 301 11.40 11.75 0.32
C TRP A 301 11.02 11.10 -1.02
N MET A 302 9.73 10.81 -1.24
CA MET A 302 9.26 10.22 -2.49
C MET A 302 9.43 11.16 -3.68
N ASP A 303 9.19 12.47 -3.51
CA ASP A 303 9.44 13.48 -4.55
C ASP A 303 10.91 13.50 -5.00
N LYS A 304 11.83 13.20 -4.09
CA LYS A 304 13.27 13.20 -4.34
C LYS A 304 13.76 11.87 -4.94
N TYR A 305 13.23 10.74 -4.50
CA TYR A 305 13.78 9.41 -4.79
C TYR A 305 12.92 8.54 -5.70
N SER A 306 11.76 9.00 -6.18
CA SER A 306 11.00 8.29 -7.20
C SER A 306 11.82 8.12 -8.48
N ALA A 307 11.69 6.97 -9.14
CA ALA A 307 12.35 6.66 -10.40
C ALA A 307 11.32 6.39 -11.51
N PRO A 308 11.67 6.55 -12.80
CA PRO A 308 10.83 6.08 -13.89
C PRO A 308 10.59 4.57 -13.80
N PHE A 309 9.33 4.14 -13.82
CA PHE A 309 8.97 2.73 -13.79
C PHE A 309 9.54 1.96 -15.00
N SER A 310 9.64 2.63 -16.15
CA SER A 310 10.25 2.08 -17.37
C SER A 310 11.71 1.65 -17.22
N PHE A 311 12.41 2.09 -16.18
CA PHE A 311 13.79 1.69 -15.87
C PHE A 311 13.90 0.49 -14.93
N ILE A 312 12.76 0.02 -14.39
CA ILE A 312 12.74 -1.20 -13.59
C ILE A 312 13.08 -2.39 -14.49
N ARG A 313 13.97 -3.26 -13.99
CA ARG A 313 14.29 -4.52 -14.67
C ARG A 313 13.21 -5.54 -14.34
N PRO A 314 12.77 -6.36 -15.32
CA PRO A 314 11.85 -7.44 -15.02
C PRO A 314 12.48 -8.42 -14.03
N LEU A 315 11.66 -8.97 -13.15
CA LEU A 315 12.10 -9.89 -12.09
C LEU A 315 12.78 -11.13 -12.69
N TYR A 316 12.34 -11.55 -13.88
CA TYR A 316 12.96 -12.56 -14.71
C TYR A 316 12.56 -12.35 -16.18
N GLU A 317 13.34 -12.90 -17.11
CA GLU A 317 12.99 -12.90 -18.53
C GLU A 317 12.24 -14.17 -18.92
N TYR A 318 11.20 -14.03 -19.75
CA TYR A 318 10.61 -15.16 -20.43
C TYR A 318 11.51 -15.51 -21.60
N ASN A 319 12.02 -16.74 -21.63
CA ASN A 319 12.68 -17.25 -22.83
C ASN A 319 11.61 -17.28 -23.92
N GLN A 320 11.79 -16.51 -25.00
CA GLN A 320 10.95 -16.63 -26.18
C GLN A 320 11.08 -18.07 -26.68
N ARG A 321 9.95 -18.80 -26.71
CA ARG A 321 9.86 -20.09 -27.37
C ARG A 321 9.54 -19.86 -28.84
#